data_AF-A0A354EWW1-F1
#
_entry.id   AF-A0A354EWW1-F1
#
_cell.length_a   1.000
_cell.length_b   1.000
_cell.length_c   1.000
_cell.angle_alpha   90.00
_cell.angle_beta   90.00
_cell.angle_gamma   90.00
#
_symmetry.space_group_name_H-M   'P 1'
#
loop_
_entity.id
_entity.type
_entity.pdbx_description
1 polymer ?
#
loop_
_entity_poly.entity_id
_entity_poly.type
_entity_poly.pdbx_seq_one_letter_code
_entity_poly.pdbx_strand_id
1 'polypeptide(L)'
;MARPTRITIDAAALLHNVQRVKQCAPNKKIVAMVKANAYGCRLALVLPVLDAHVDAFGVACLEEAQALRALGSQRDCVLFQGVFSADEWLQVADLQLQCVVHQARQLQWLLAHPLLCAIKVW
;
A
#
# COMPACT_ATOMS: atom_id res chain seq x y z
N MET A 1 -3.24 -9.87 -34.77
CA MET A 1 -4.49 -9.19 -34.34
C MET A 1 -4.53 -9.18 -32.82
N ALA A 2 -4.58 -8.01 -32.18
CA ALA A 2 -4.70 -7.93 -30.72
C ALA A 2 -6.16 -8.25 -30.31
N ARG A 3 -6.34 -9.01 -29.22
CA ARG A 3 -7.67 -9.25 -28.63
C ARG A 3 -8.32 -7.90 -28.26
N PRO A 4 -9.63 -7.69 -28.52
CA PRO A 4 -10.28 -6.40 -28.32
C PRO A 4 -10.61 -6.08 -26.84
N THR A 5 -10.15 -6.90 -25.89
CA THR A 5 -10.39 -6.69 -24.46
C THR A 5 -9.67 -5.43 -23.99
N ARG A 6 -10.43 -4.49 -23.40
CA ARG A 6 -9.91 -3.22 -22.88
C ARG A 6 -10.42 -2.99 -21.46
N ILE A 7 -9.60 -2.33 -20.66
CA ILE A 7 -9.98 -1.75 -19.37
C ILE A 7 -9.82 -0.24 -19.48
N THR A 8 -10.85 0.51 -19.08
CA THR A 8 -10.83 1.97 -19.02
C THR A 8 -10.95 2.38 -17.56
N ILE A 9 -10.01 3.19 -17.10
CA ILE A 9 -10.00 3.75 -15.75
C ILE A 9 -10.42 5.22 -15.84
N ASP A 10 -11.53 5.56 -15.20
CA ASP A 10 -12.00 6.94 -15.10
C ASP A 10 -11.32 7.62 -13.91
N ALA A 11 -10.38 8.52 -14.22
CA ALA A 11 -9.66 9.29 -13.21
C ALA A 11 -10.58 10.24 -12.42
N ALA A 12 -11.61 10.81 -13.04
CA ALA A 12 -12.55 11.69 -12.36
C ALA A 12 -13.40 10.92 -11.35
N ALA A 13 -13.80 9.68 -11.67
CA ALA A 13 -14.51 8.81 -10.74
C ALA A 13 -13.65 8.43 -9.52
N LEU A 14 -12.36 8.13 -9.72
CA LEU A 14 -11.41 7.87 -8.63
C LEU A 14 -11.28 9.07 -7.69
N LEU A 15 -11.09 10.26 -8.25
CA LEU A 15 -10.97 11.50 -7.47
C LEU A 15 -12.28 11.86 -6.76
N HIS A 16 -13.42 11.66 -7.42
CA HIS A 16 -14.73 11.83 -6.80
C HIS A 16 -14.85 10.97 -5.54
N ASN A 17 -14.49 9.69 -5.62
CA ASN A 17 -14.56 8.78 -4.48
C ASN A 17 -13.66 9.23 -3.32
N VAL A 18 -12.44 9.69 -3.60
CA VAL A 18 -11.56 10.26 -2.56
C VAL A 18 -12.21 11.47 -1.90
N GLN A 19 -12.82 12.37 -2.68
CA GLN A 19 -13.51 13.54 -2.12
C GLN A 19 -14.71 13.15 -1.27
N ARG A 20 -15.48 12.13 -1.68
CA ARG A 20 -16.59 11.60 -0.87
C ARG A 20 -16.10 11.08 0.48
N VAL A 21 -14.98 10.36 0.53
CA VAL A 21 -14.38 9.92 1.80
C VAL A 21 -13.97 11.12 2.67
N LYS A 22 -13.33 12.15 2.10
CA LYS A 22 -12.96 13.39 2.83
C LYS A 22 -14.17 14.12 3.40
N GLN A 23 -15.29 14.15 2.68
CA GLN A 23 -16.54 14.76 3.15
C GLN A 23 -17.14 13.97 4.32
N CYS A 24 -17.12 12.63 4.25
CA CYS A 24 -17.64 11.78 5.33
C CYS A 24 -16.76 11.80 6.58
N ALA A 25 -15.45 11.97 6.42
CA ALA A 25 -14.48 11.95 7.52
C ALA A 25 -13.54 13.17 7.41
N PRO A 26 -14.03 14.39 7.68
CA PRO A 26 -13.22 15.60 7.60
C PRO A 26 -12.04 15.52 8.57
N ASN A 27 -10.89 16.07 8.15
CA ASN A 27 -9.65 16.11 8.93
C ASN A 27 -9.05 14.74 9.30
N LYS A 28 -9.51 13.64 8.69
CA LYS A 28 -8.91 12.32 8.83
C LYS A 28 -7.98 12.01 7.67
N LYS A 29 -6.93 11.26 7.96
CA LYS A 29 -6.02 10.72 6.93
C LYS A 29 -6.70 9.59 6.17
N ILE A 30 -6.39 9.46 4.89
CA ILE A 30 -6.92 8.43 3.99
C ILE A 30 -5.81 7.46 3.60
N VAL A 31 -6.05 6.18 3.87
CA VAL A 31 -5.28 5.07 3.32
C VAL A 31 -6.02 4.51 2.12
N ALA A 32 -5.49 4.70 0.91
CA ALA A 32 -6.09 4.13 -0.28
C ALA A 32 -5.65 2.67 -0.46
N MET A 33 -6.61 1.76 -0.42
CA MET A 33 -6.33 0.34 -0.63
C MET A 33 -6.06 0.07 -2.10
N VAL A 34 -4.92 -0.52 -2.41
CA VAL A 34 -4.49 -0.83 -3.79
C VAL A 34 -3.96 -2.27 -3.96
N LYS A 35 -4.31 -3.16 -3.03
CA LYS A 35 -4.01 -4.60 -3.13
C LYS A 35 -4.61 -5.24 -4.39
N ALA A 36 -4.11 -6.42 -4.75
CA ALA A 36 -4.45 -7.17 -5.95
C ALA A 36 -4.34 -6.32 -7.23
N ASN A 37 -3.21 -5.60 -7.38
CA ASN A 37 -2.96 -4.71 -8.51
C ASN A 37 -4.06 -3.63 -8.68
N ALA A 38 -4.34 -2.93 -7.58
CA ALA A 38 -5.45 -1.97 -7.43
C ALA A 38 -6.82 -2.58 -7.78
N TYR A 39 -7.16 -3.72 -7.16
CA TYR A 39 -8.42 -4.43 -7.38
C TYR A 39 -8.66 -4.78 -8.86
N GLY A 40 -7.58 -5.09 -9.60
CA GLY A 40 -7.62 -5.37 -11.04
C GLY A 40 -7.63 -4.13 -11.94
N CYS A 41 -7.69 -2.91 -11.38
CA CYS A 41 -7.65 -1.66 -12.14
C CYS A 41 -6.25 -1.29 -12.66
N ARG A 42 -5.23 -2.10 -12.35
CA ARG A 42 -3.81 -1.89 -12.66
C ARG A 42 -3.23 -0.71 -11.90
N LEU A 43 -2.31 -1.00 -10.99
CA LEU A 43 -1.69 -0.01 -10.13
C LEU A 43 -1.05 1.14 -10.91
N ALA A 44 -0.39 0.85 -12.04
CA ALA A 44 0.23 1.86 -12.90
C ALA A 44 -0.75 2.88 -13.49
N LEU A 45 -2.05 2.55 -13.59
CA LEU A 45 -3.10 3.48 -14.05
C LEU A 45 -3.74 4.25 -12.89
N VAL A 46 -3.84 3.61 -11.73
CA VAL A 46 -4.51 4.18 -10.54
C VAL A 46 -3.58 5.09 -9.75
N LEU A 47 -2.32 4.72 -9.58
CA LEU A 47 -1.37 5.43 -8.74
C LEU A 47 -1.18 6.90 -9.14
N PRO A 48 -0.94 7.24 -10.43
CA PRO A 48 -0.74 8.64 -10.82
C PRO A 48 -1.94 9.54 -10.53
N VAL A 49 -3.15 8.96 -10.46
CA VAL A 49 -4.39 9.68 -10.16
C VAL A 49 -4.54 9.89 -8.64
N LEU A 50 -4.14 8.93 -7.81
CA LEU A 50 -4.41 8.96 -6.38
C LEU A 50 -3.26 9.53 -5.53
N ASP A 51 -2.01 9.42 -5.98
CA ASP A 51 -0.81 9.69 -5.16
C ASP A 51 -0.78 11.11 -4.55
N ALA A 52 -1.30 12.11 -5.25
CA ALA A 52 -1.38 13.49 -4.73
C ALA A 52 -2.57 13.73 -3.78
N HIS A 53 -3.51 12.79 -3.66
CA HIS A 53 -4.82 13.03 -3.04
C HIS A 53 -5.08 12.21 -1.77
N VAL A 54 -4.19 11.27 -1.44
CA VAL A 54 -4.29 10.35 -0.30
C VAL A 54 -3.05 10.45 0.59
N ASP A 55 -3.17 10.08 1.85
CA ASP A 55 -2.08 10.19 2.82
C ASP A 55 -1.15 8.98 2.79
N ALA A 56 -1.70 7.79 2.47
CA ALA A 56 -0.98 6.54 2.41
C ALA A 56 -1.65 5.55 1.44
N PHE A 57 -0.93 4.49 1.08
CA PHE A 57 -1.46 3.32 0.39
C PHE A 57 -1.49 2.10 1.30
N GLY A 58 -2.51 1.28 1.15
CA GLY A 58 -2.63 -0.02 1.82
C GLY A 58 -2.51 -1.17 0.82
N VAL A 59 -1.62 -2.12 1.11
CA VAL A 59 -1.39 -3.31 0.28
C VAL A 59 -1.47 -4.59 1.11
N ALA A 60 -1.53 -5.73 0.44
CA ALA A 60 -1.66 -7.03 1.08
C ALA A 60 -0.31 -7.70 1.38
N CYS A 61 0.73 -7.41 0.61
CA CYS A 61 2.04 -8.07 0.70
C CYS A 61 3.18 -7.15 0.30
N LEU A 62 4.42 -7.61 0.52
CA LEU A 62 5.63 -6.85 0.23
C LEU A 62 5.82 -6.56 -1.27
N GLU A 63 5.49 -7.51 -2.14
CA GLU A 63 5.65 -7.38 -3.59
C GLU A 63 4.80 -6.23 -4.14
N GLU A 64 3.61 -6.02 -3.58
CA GLU A 64 2.74 -4.90 -3.92
C GLU A 64 3.30 -3.55 -3.43
N ALA A 65 3.94 -3.53 -2.26
CA ALA A 65 4.64 -2.34 -1.77
C ALA A 65 5.86 -2.01 -2.64
N GLN A 66 6.63 -3.02 -3.04
CA GLN A 66 7.73 -2.86 -3.99
C GLN A 66 7.24 -2.32 -5.33
N ALA A 67 6.11 -2.80 -5.83
CA ALA A 67 5.50 -2.28 -7.05
C ALA A 67 5.12 -0.78 -6.93
N LEU A 68 4.61 -0.34 -5.78
CA LEU A 68 4.37 1.09 -5.50
C LEU A 68 5.66 1.92 -5.56
N ARG A 69 6.73 1.43 -4.92
CA ARG A 69 8.03 2.10 -4.89
C ARG A 69 8.67 2.14 -6.28
N ALA A 70 8.57 1.06 -7.05
CA ALA A 70 9.06 0.98 -8.43
C ALA A 70 8.34 1.95 -9.38
N LEU A 71 7.07 2.26 -9.12
CA LEU A 71 6.31 3.30 -9.82
C LEU A 71 6.55 4.72 -9.29
N GLY A 72 7.47 4.88 -8.33
CA GLY A 72 7.93 6.17 -7.83
C GLY A 72 7.12 6.75 -6.66
N SER A 73 6.15 6.02 -6.09
CA SER A 73 5.39 6.55 -4.95
C SER A 73 6.25 6.66 -3.70
N GLN A 74 6.28 7.86 -3.14
CA GLN A 74 6.95 8.18 -1.87
C GLN A 74 5.97 8.25 -0.70
N ARG A 75 4.68 7.90 -0.92
CA ARG A 75 3.68 7.90 0.14
C ARG A 75 3.94 6.80 1.16
N ASP A 76 3.45 7.03 2.37
CA ASP A 76 3.35 5.99 3.39
C ASP A 76 2.67 4.75 2.79
N CYS A 77 3.21 3.56 3.07
CA CYS A 77 2.67 2.31 2.58
C CYS A 77 2.51 1.35 3.76
N VAL A 78 1.32 0.79 3.94
CA VAL A 78 0.97 -0.11 5.04
C VAL A 78 0.75 -1.52 4.52
N LEU A 79 1.51 -2.48 5.05
CA LEU A 79 1.30 -3.92 4.85
C LEU A 79 0.21 -4.42 5.79
N PHE A 80 -1.01 -4.61 5.29
CA PHE A 80 -2.16 -4.95 6.14
C PHE A 80 -2.19 -6.41 6.61
N GLN A 81 -1.50 -7.32 5.94
CA GLN A 81 -1.34 -8.71 6.42
C GLN A 81 -0.02 -8.93 7.16
N GLY A 82 0.75 -7.86 7.40
CA GLY A 82 2.10 -7.95 7.94
C GLY A 82 3.07 -8.66 7.01
N VAL A 83 4.15 -9.19 7.57
CA VAL A 83 5.15 -10.01 6.87
C VAL A 83 4.75 -11.48 6.84
N PHE A 84 5.18 -12.21 5.81
CA PHE A 84 4.98 -13.65 5.66
C PHE A 84 6.23 -14.49 5.97
N SER A 85 7.39 -13.85 6.10
CA SER A 85 8.65 -14.46 6.50
C SER A 85 9.47 -13.54 7.41
N ALA A 86 10.49 -14.09 8.08
CA ALA A 86 11.36 -13.30 8.97
C ALA A 86 12.18 -12.26 8.18
N ASP A 87 12.68 -12.63 7.00
CA ASP A 87 13.59 -11.79 6.20
C ASP A 87 12.87 -10.58 5.58
N GLU A 88 11.55 -10.63 5.42
CA GLU A 88 10.76 -9.49 4.95
C GLU A 88 10.81 -8.29 5.90
N TRP A 89 11.11 -8.48 7.19
CA TRP A 89 11.25 -7.37 8.13
C TRP A 89 12.37 -6.40 7.73
N LEU A 90 13.47 -6.90 7.19
CA LEU A 90 14.56 -6.05 6.69
C LEU A 90 14.08 -5.20 5.51
N GLN A 91 13.30 -5.80 4.60
CA GLN A 91 12.76 -5.08 3.45
C GLN A 91 11.69 -4.05 3.85
N VAL A 92 10.91 -4.33 4.90
CA VAL A 92 9.99 -3.35 5.50
C VAL A 92 10.76 -2.13 6.01
N ALA A 93 11.89 -2.35 6.69
CA ALA A 93 12.78 -1.27 7.13
C ALA A 93 13.38 -0.49 5.95
N ASP A 94 13.99 -1.19 4.99
CA ASP A 94 14.69 -0.58 3.86
C ASP A 94 13.76 0.26 2.97
N LEU A 95 12.54 -0.20 2.75
CA LEU A 95 11.52 0.48 1.93
C LEU A 95 10.67 1.48 2.72
N GLN A 96 10.99 1.68 4.01
CA GLN A 96 10.28 2.56 4.95
C GLN A 96 8.78 2.27 4.98
N LEU A 97 8.41 0.99 5.06
CA LEU A 97 7.02 0.54 5.12
C LEU A 97 6.50 0.58 6.56
N GLN A 98 5.18 0.66 6.70
CA GLN A 98 4.45 0.43 7.94
C GLN A 98 3.85 -0.97 7.89
N CYS A 99 3.70 -1.62 9.04
CA CYS A 99 3.34 -3.03 9.10
C CYS A 99 2.27 -3.30 10.16
N VAL A 100 1.21 -4.02 9.82
CA VAL A 100 0.29 -4.58 10.81
C VAL A 100 0.90 -5.85 11.41
N VAL A 101 0.86 -5.98 12.73
CA VAL A 101 1.23 -7.24 13.41
C VAL A 101 -0.01 -7.87 14.01
N HIS A 102 -0.46 -8.98 13.42
CA HIS A 102 -1.68 -9.68 13.85
C HIS A 102 -1.43 -11.14 14.26
N GLN A 103 -0.21 -11.65 14.08
CA GLN A 103 0.17 -12.99 14.50
C GLN A 103 1.40 -12.96 15.42
N ALA A 104 1.38 -13.82 16.44
CA ALA A 104 2.51 -13.98 17.36
C ALA A 104 3.83 -14.31 16.62
N ARG A 105 3.76 -15.07 15.53
CA ARG A 105 4.94 -15.43 14.73
C ARG A 105 5.63 -14.21 14.10
N GLN A 106 4.86 -13.24 13.61
CA GLN A 106 5.40 -11.99 13.03
C GLN A 106 6.20 -11.21 14.07
N LEU A 107 5.65 -11.11 15.29
CA LEU A 107 6.32 -10.48 16.42
C LEU A 107 7.57 -11.28 16.86
N GLN A 108 7.48 -12.60 16.94
CA GLN A 108 8.60 -13.47 17.31
C GLN A 108 9.80 -13.29 16.36
N TRP A 109 9.56 -13.20 15.05
CA TRP A 109 10.62 -12.92 14.09
C TRP A 109 11.30 -11.57 14.32
N LEU A 110 10.52 -10.52 14.60
CA LEU A 110 11.03 -9.19 14.88
C LEU A 110 11.85 -9.14 16.19
N LEU A 111 11.41 -9.86 17.23
CA LEU A 111 12.11 -9.93 18.51
C LEU A 111 13.41 -10.76 18.42
N ALA A 112 13.42 -11.81 17.60
CA ALA A 112 14.60 -12.65 17.40
C ALA A 112 15.70 -11.92 16.59
N HIS A 113 15.30 -11.03 15.68
CA HIS A 113 16.22 -10.24 14.85
C HIS A 113 15.81 -8.76 14.85
N PRO A 114 16.15 -8.01 15.91
CA PRO A 114 15.78 -6.60 16.01
C PRO A 114 16.34 -5.76 14.85
N LEU A 115 15.50 -4.88 14.32
CA LEU A 115 15.87 -3.97 13.23
C LEU A 115 16.76 -2.82 13.74
N LEU A 116 17.66 -2.34 12.90
CA LEU A 116 18.54 -1.19 13.21
C LEU A 116 17.80 0.15 13.23
N CYS A 117 16.63 0.21 12.59
CA CYS A 117 15.76 1.38 12.57
C CYS A 117 14.38 1.04 13.11
N ALA A 118 13.71 2.04 13.69
CA ALA A 118 12.35 1.90 14.13
C ALA A 118 11.41 1.82 12.92
N ILE A 119 10.53 0.83 12.92
CA ILE A 119 9.42 0.72 11.98
C ILE A 119 8.12 1.10 12.68
N LYS A 120 7.17 1.65 11.92
CA LYS A 120 5.84 1.93 12.46
C LYS A 120 4.97 0.68 12.36
N VAL A 121 4.54 0.19 13.52
CA VAL A 121 3.64 -0.95 13.65
C VAL A 121 2.21 -0.46 13.92
N TRP A 122 1.23 -1.17 13.35
CA TRP A 122 -0.20 -1.00 13.55
C TRP A 122 -0.81 -2.21 14.25
#